data_AF-A0A952V3Q8-F1
#
_entry.id   AF-A0A952V3Q8-F1
#
_cell.length_a   1.000
_cell.length_b   1.000
_cell.length_c   1.000
_cell.angle_alpha   90.00
_cell.angle_beta   90.00
_cell.angle_gamma   90.00
#
_symmetry.space_group_name_H-M   'P 1'
#
loop_
_entity.id
_entity.type
_entity.pdbx_description
1 polymer ?
#
loop_
_entity_poly.entity_id
_entity_poly.type
_entity_poly.pdbx_seq_one_letter_code
_entity_poly.pdbx_strand_id
1 'polypeptide(L)'
;MNVALPPLPVFSIPDARVGEGLIAHVQNVNSFAAVAAWDRDANAFASHVKSFLSAVPAIEHQIAVVEQHAKHVHAHRGFFEKTFSSPPMTAEIQEMRRRLRSAVGVLTGIVEQLESLIDQTPDTPEEKKALLADLKALKKELAQQKKELSVAMREVRSNARRAGANVGGFFSTPRSRRYERMQIRLNKEAALKPHEDEKAALDRRILSVERLILWVDRIS
;
A
#
# COMPACT_ATOMS: atom_id res chain seq x y z
N MET A 1 -37.08 31.10 -20.78
CA MET A 1 -36.28 30.14 -21.58
C MET A 1 -35.84 29.02 -20.65
N ASN A 2 -36.29 27.78 -20.87
CA ASN A 2 -35.76 26.63 -20.14
C ASN A 2 -34.38 26.30 -20.69
N VAL A 3 -33.33 26.80 -20.05
CA VAL A 3 -31.95 26.41 -20.37
C VAL A 3 -31.75 25.00 -19.79
N ALA A 4 -31.77 23.99 -20.66
CA ALA A 4 -31.50 22.61 -20.29
C ALA A 4 -30.04 22.48 -19.84
N LEU A 5 -29.81 21.75 -18.74
CA LEU A 5 -28.46 21.47 -18.26
C LEU A 5 -27.74 20.55 -19.27
N PRO A 6 -26.43 20.75 -19.48
CA PRO A 6 -25.64 19.82 -20.27
C PRO A 6 -25.62 18.44 -19.60
N PRO A 7 -25.61 17.34 -20.40
CA PRO A 7 -25.52 16.00 -19.83
C PRO A 7 -24.19 15.80 -19.10
N LEU A 8 -24.18 14.96 -18.07
CA LEU A 8 -22.94 14.58 -17.39
C LEU A 8 -22.01 13.84 -18.36
N PRO A 9 -20.69 14.04 -18.25
CA PRO A 9 -19.73 13.26 -19.03
C PRO A 9 -19.83 11.78 -18.68
N VAL A 10 -19.93 10.93 -19.70
CA VAL A 10 -19.90 9.48 -19.55
C VAL A 10 -18.46 9.02 -19.78
N PHE A 11 -17.89 8.33 -18.80
CA PHE A 11 -16.56 7.73 -18.91
C PHE A 11 -16.62 6.28 -18.45
N SER A 12 -15.83 5.43 -19.11
CA SER A 12 -15.69 4.03 -18.73
C SER A 12 -14.51 3.89 -17.77
N ILE A 13 -14.78 3.43 -16.55
CA ILE A 13 -13.75 3.12 -15.57
C ILE A 13 -13.33 1.66 -15.79
N PRO A 14 -12.03 1.36 -15.93
CA PRO A 14 -11.56 -0.03 -15.96
C PRO A 14 -12.06 -0.82 -14.75
N ASP A 15 -12.50 -2.06 -14.98
CA ASP A 15 -13.00 -2.91 -13.90
C ASP A 15 -11.83 -3.38 -13.01
N ALA A 16 -11.77 -2.86 -11.79
CA ALA A 16 -10.75 -3.20 -10.80
C ALA A 16 -10.69 -4.71 -10.51
N ARG A 17 -11.82 -5.42 -10.63
CA ARG A 17 -11.88 -6.87 -10.38
C ARG A 17 -11.01 -7.67 -11.34
N VAL A 18 -10.78 -7.17 -12.56
CA VAL A 18 -9.88 -7.80 -13.52
C VAL A 18 -8.45 -7.76 -13.00
N GLY A 19 -8.00 -6.60 -12.53
CA GLY A 19 -6.67 -6.44 -11.95
C GLY A 19 -6.49 -7.22 -10.65
N GLU A 20 -7.47 -7.20 -9.76
CA GLU A 20 -7.47 -8.03 -8.54
C GLU A 20 -7.41 -9.53 -8.87
N GLY A 21 -8.13 -9.97 -9.91
CA GLY A 21 -8.09 -11.33 -10.41
C GLY A 21 -6.70 -11.74 -10.93
N LEU A 22 -6.04 -10.86 -11.70
CA LEU A 22 -4.68 -11.09 -12.19
C LEU A 22 -3.66 -11.18 -11.04
N ILE A 23 -3.78 -10.31 -10.03
CA ILE A 23 -2.95 -10.34 -8.81
C ILE A 23 -3.16 -11.66 -8.06
N ALA A 24 -4.40 -12.13 -7.92
CA ALA A 24 -4.68 -13.40 -7.25
C ALA A 24 -4.18 -14.61 -8.07
N HIS A 25 -4.23 -14.52 -9.39
CA HIS A 25 -3.90 -15.63 -10.28
C HIS A 25 -2.39 -15.91 -10.38
N VAL A 26 -1.53 -14.90 -10.26
CA VAL A 26 -0.07 -15.03 -10.43
C VAL A 26 0.53 -16.16 -9.56
N GLN A 27 0.02 -16.34 -8.34
CA GLN A 27 0.50 -17.36 -7.40
C GLN A 27 0.19 -18.79 -7.84
N ASN A 28 -0.67 -18.99 -8.83
CA ASN A 28 -1.03 -20.29 -9.39
C ASN A 28 -0.29 -20.60 -10.69
N VAL A 29 0.40 -19.63 -11.27
CA VAL A 29 1.25 -19.80 -12.44
C VAL A 29 2.43 -20.73 -12.09
N ASN A 30 2.70 -21.71 -12.94
CA ASN A 30 3.69 -22.77 -12.69
C ASN A 30 4.48 -23.19 -13.94
N SER A 31 4.34 -22.50 -15.07
CA SER A 31 5.14 -22.75 -16.28
C SER A 31 5.48 -21.44 -16.97
N PHE A 32 6.58 -21.42 -17.72
CA PHE A 32 7.01 -20.22 -18.46
C PHE A 32 5.97 -19.77 -19.50
N ALA A 33 5.24 -20.70 -20.10
CA ALA A 33 4.15 -20.35 -21.01
C ALA A 33 2.97 -19.67 -20.30
N ALA A 34 2.64 -20.14 -19.09
CA ALA A 34 1.60 -19.54 -18.26
C ALA A 34 2.03 -18.18 -17.69
N VAL A 35 3.32 -18.03 -17.36
CA VAL A 35 3.96 -16.75 -17.03
C VAL A 35 3.77 -15.76 -18.18
N ALA A 36 4.23 -16.10 -19.39
CA ALA A 36 4.14 -15.21 -20.54
C ALA A 36 2.70 -14.84 -20.92
N ALA A 37 1.74 -15.74 -20.69
CA ALA A 37 0.32 -15.44 -20.86
C ALA A 37 -0.19 -14.45 -19.81
N TRP A 38 0.12 -14.70 -18.54
CA TRP A 38 -0.24 -13.82 -17.43
C TRP A 38 0.40 -12.43 -17.58
N ASP A 39 1.68 -12.34 -17.93
CA ASP A 39 2.39 -11.07 -18.15
C ASP A 39 1.76 -10.25 -19.27
N ARG A 40 1.34 -10.90 -20.35
CA ARG A 40 0.63 -10.24 -21.44
C ARG A 40 -0.69 -9.63 -20.95
N ASP A 41 -1.47 -10.39 -20.20
CA ASP A 41 -2.77 -9.95 -19.68
C ASP A 41 -2.59 -8.83 -18.64
N ALA A 42 -1.59 -8.95 -17.76
CA ALA A 42 -1.22 -7.93 -16.78
C ALA A 42 -0.77 -6.63 -17.44
N ASN A 43 0.11 -6.70 -18.44
CA ASN A 43 0.56 -5.54 -19.21
C ASN A 43 -0.57 -4.89 -20.02
N ALA A 44 -1.47 -5.69 -20.59
CA ALA A 44 -2.64 -5.18 -21.30
C ALA A 44 -3.58 -4.41 -20.36
N PHE A 45 -3.88 -4.97 -19.18
CA PHE A 45 -4.67 -4.29 -18.16
C PHE A 45 -3.98 -3.02 -17.65
N ALA A 46 -2.69 -3.09 -17.31
CA ALA A 46 -1.93 -1.93 -16.85
C ALA A 46 -1.90 -0.81 -17.88
N SER A 47 -1.73 -1.15 -19.16
CA SER A 47 -1.77 -0.18 -20.27
C SER A 47 -3.15 0.48 -20.40
N HIS A 48 -4.23 -0.30 -20.28
CA HIS A 48 -5.59 0.23 -20.31
C HIS A 48 -5.84 1.20 -19.14
N VAL A 49 -5.41 0.84 -17.92
CA VAL A 49 -5.51 1.72 -16.76
C VAL A 49 -4.66 2.98 -16.94
N LYS A 50 -3.42 2.88 -17.39
CA LYS A 50 -2.56 4.05 -17.67
C LYS A 50 -3.20 5.00 -18.67
N SER A 51 -3.82 4.47 -19.73
CA SER A 51 -4.58 5.27 -20.69
C SER A 51 -5.74 5.99 -20.00
N PHE A 52 -6.52 5.30 -19.17
CA PHE A 52 -7.59 5.92 -18.39
C PHE A 52 -7.07 7.02 -17.45
N LEU A 53 -6.02 6.75 -16.68
CA LEU A 53 -5.39 7.70 -15.77
C LEU A 53 -4.90 8.95 -16.51
N SER A 54 -4.34 8.78 -17.71
CA SER A 54 -3.92 9.92 -18.55
C SER A 54 -5.10 10.80 -19.02
N ALA A 55 -6.30 10.22 -19.12
CA ALA A 55 -7.52 10.93 -19.50
C ALA A 55 -8.24 11.60 -18.31
N VAL A 56 -7.91 11.24 -17.06
CA VAL A 56 -8.54 11.78 -15.84
C VAL A 56 -8.53 13.32 -15.81
N PRO A 57 -7.43 14.04 -16.11
CA PRO A 57 -7.44 15.50 -16.08
C PRO A 57 -8.46 16.11 -17.05
N ALA A 58 -8.64 15.51 -18.23
CA ALA A 58 -9.64 15.96 -19.20
C ALA A 58 -11.07 15.68 -18.70
N ILE A 59 -11.30 14.53 -18.07
CA ILE A 59 -12.58 14.19 -17.44
C ILE A 59 -12.89 15.18 -16.30
N GLU A 60 -11.93 15.46 -15.41
CA GLU A 60 -12.11 16.42 -14.32
C GLU A 60 -12.43 17.83 -14.84
N HIS A 61 -11.78 18.24 -15.94
CA HIS A 61 -12.10 19.50 -16.61
C HIS A 61 -13.54 19.52 -17.14
N GLN A 62 -14.00 18.46 -17.82
CA GLN A 62 -15.40 18.36 -18.28
C GLN A 62 -16.39 18.45 -17.12
N ILE A 63 -16.11 17.76 -16.00
CA ILE A 63 -16.94 17.83 -14.79
C ILE A 63 -16.97 19.27 -14.24
N ALA A 64 -15.83 19.97 -14.23
CA ALA A 64 -15.75 21.35 -13.79
C ALA A 64 -16.56 22.31 -14.67
N VAL A 65 -16.52 22.13 -16.00
CA VAL A 65 -17.33 22.92 -16.95
C VAL A 65 -18.82 22.72 -16.71
N VAL A 66 -19.26 21.47 -16.53
CA VAL A 66 -20.67 21.15 -16.23
C VAL A 66 -21.10 21.75 -14.88
N GLU A 67 -20.25 21.70 -13.87
CA GLU A 67 -20.50 22.32 -12.57
C GLU A 67 -20.65 23.85 -12.67
N GLN A 68 -19.75 24.50 -13.41
CA GLN A 68 -19.82 25.96 -13.64
C GLN A 68 -21.09 26.34 -14.38
N HIS A 69 -21.48 25.59 -15.41
CA HIS A 69 -22.71 25.83 -16.16
C HIS A 69 -23.95 25.64 -15.27
N ALA A 70 -24.00 24.58 -14.46
CA ALA A 70 -25.08 24.34 -13.51
C ALA A 70 -25.21 25.48 -12.48
N LYS A 71 -24.09 25.96 -11.93
CA LYS A 71 -24.05 27.13 -11.04
C LYS A 71 -24.54 28.40 -11.72
N HIS A 72 -24.11 28.65 -12.96
CA HIS A 72 -24.54 29.81 -13.74
C HIS A 72 -26.04 29.79 -14.02
N VAL A 73 -26.58 28.65 -14.49
CA VAL A 73 -28.03 28.48 -14.73
C VAL A 73 -28.82 28.71 -13.44
N HIS A 74 -28.35 28.18 -12.30
CA HIS A 74 -28.99 28.44 -10.99
C HIS A 74 -28.94 29.91 -10.59
N ALA A 75 -27.80 30.58 -10.80
CA ALA A 75 -27.62 31.99 -10.44
C ALA A 75 -28.57 32.93 -11.22
N HIS A 76 -29.00 32.55 -12.42
CA HIS A 76 -29.96 33.32 -13.24
C HIS A 76 -31.44 32.96 -13.02
N ARG A 77 -31.76 32.02 -12.11
CA ARG A 77 -33.15 31.72 -11.74
C ARG A 77 -33.76 32.80 -10.83
N GLY A 78 -35.09 32.92 -10.86
CA GLY A 78 -35.83 33.87 -10.01
C GLY A 78 -35.69 33.53 -8.52
N PHE A 79 -35.88 34.51 -7.63
CA PHE A 79 -35.74 34.33 -6.18
C PHE A 79 -36.62 33.17 -5.63
N PHE A 80 -37.87 33.09 -6.07
CA PHE A 80 -38.80 32.02 -5.68
C PHE A 80 -38.38 30.65 -6.24
N GLU A 81 -37.84 30.58 -7.46
CA GLU A 81 -37.33 29.32 -8.00
C GLU A 81 -36.09 28.84 -7.23
N LYS A 82 -35.22 29.75 -6.77
CA LYS A 82 -34.03 29.43 -5.97
C LYS A 82 -34.35 28.93 -4.56
N THR A 83 -35.41 29.44 -3.93
CA THR A 83 -35.80 29.04 -2.56
C THR A 83 -36.58 27.73 -2.52
N PHE A 84 -37.29 27.37 -3.60
CA PHE A 84 -38.09 26.15 -3.68
C PHE A 84 -37.47 25.04 -4.55
N SER A 85 -36.34 25.28 -5.24
CA SER A 85 -35.59 24.23 -5.94
C SER A 85 -34.32 23.85 -5.19
N SER A 86 -34.01 22.55 -5.13
CA SER A 86 -32.71 22.07 -4.65
C SER A 86 -31.59 22.58 -5.56
N PRO A 87 -30.36 22.81 -5.04
CA PRO A 87 -29.21 23.18 -5.86
C PRO A 87 -29.04 22.18 -7.00
N PRO A 88 -28.91 22.61 -8.26
CA PRO A 88 -28.92 21.70 -9.39
C PRO A 88 -27.66 20.83 -9.34
N MET A 89 -27.86 19.51 -9.39
CA MET A 89 -26.84 18.53 -9.80
C MET A 89 -25.53 18.49 -8.97
N THR A 90 -25.39 19.29 -7.90
CA THR A 90 -24.15 19.38 -7.13
C THR A 90 -23.84 18.07 -6.42
N ALA A 91 -24.85 17.39 -5.90
CA ALA A 91 -24.69 16.08 -5.27
C ALA A 91 -24.24 15.01 -6.27
N GLU A 92 -24.82 14.98 -7.47
CA GLU A 92 -24.45 14.04 -8.54
C GLU A 92 -23.03 14.30 -9.07
N ILE A 93 -22.67 15.58 -9.27
CA ILE A 93 -21.32 15.99 -9.68
C ILE A 93 -20.28 15.65 -8.60
N GLN A 94 -20.61 15.87 -7.33
CA GLN A 94 -19.74 15.51 -6.20
C GLN A 94 -19.56 14.00 -6.10
N GLU A 95 -20.64 13.23 -6.24
CA GLU A 95 -20.60 11.77 -6.24
C GLU A 95 -19.78 11.24 -7.42
N MET A 96 -19.93 11.81 -8.62
CA MET A 96 -19.13 11.47 -9.79
C MET A 96 -17.64 11.75 -9.57
N ARG A 97 -17.28 12.91 -8.99
CA ARG A 97 -15.88 13.20 -8.60
C ARG A 97 -15.36 12.23 -7.55
N ARG A 98 -16.18 11.90 -6.55
CA ARG A 98 -15.82 10.94 -5.49
C ARG A 98 -15.53 9.57 -6.09
N ARG A 99 -16.41 9.08 -6.97
CA ARG A 99 -16.22 7.82 -7.70
C ARG A 99 -14.97 7.84 -8.55
N LEU A 100 -14.73 8.91 -9.31
CA LEU A 100 -13.53 9.07 -10.12
C LEU A 100 -12.26 9.02 -9.27
N ARG A 101 -12.18 9.80 -8.19
CA ARG A 101 -11.01 9.81 -7.29
C ARG A 101 -10.80 8.47 -6.59
N SER A 102 -11.88 7.83 -6.14
CA SER A 102 -11.80 6.50 -5.54
C SER A 102 -11.29 5.48 -6.54
N ALA A 103 -11.78 5.52 -7.78
CA ALA A 103 -11.33 4.62 -8.84
C ALA A 103 -9.86 4.86 -9.20
N VAL A 104 -9.42 6.12 -9.29
CA VAL A 104 -8.00 6.46 -9.52
C VAL A 104 -7.12 5.85 -8.44
N GLY A 105 -7.45 6.06 -7.16
CA GLY A 105 -6.65 5.51 -6.06
C GLY A 105 -6.54 3.99 -6.09
N VAL A 106 -7.67 3.30 -6.32
CA VAL A 106 -7.71 1.83 -6.41
C VAL A 106 -6.92 1.33 -7.61
N LEU A 107 -7.17 1.90 -8.80
CA LEU A 107 -6.54 1.44 -10.04
C LEU A 107 -5.03 1.71 -10.07
N THR A 108 -4.58 2.85 -9.53
CA THR A 108 -3.14 3.12 -9.38
C THR A 108 -2.48 2.07 -8.49
N GLY A 109 -3.06 1.76 -7.33
CA GLY A 109 -2.51 0.74 -6.43
C GLY A 109 -2.47 -0.66 -7.06
N ILE A 110 -3.49 -1.02 -7.85
CA ILE A 110 -3.51 -2.28 -8.59
C ILE A 110 -2.39 -2.32 -9.65
N VAL A 111 -2.19 -1.24 -10.41
CA VAL A 111 -1.14 -1.19 -11.45
C VAL A 111 0.24 -1.26 -10.82
N GLU A 112 0.51 -0.50 -9.76
CA GLU A 112 1.79 -0.56 -9.04
C GLU A 112 2.08 -1.98 -8.54
N GLN A 113 1.05 -2.67 -8.03
CA GLN A 113 1.19 -4.04 -7.58
C GLN A 113 1.43 -5.01 -8.75
N LEU A 114 0.73 -4.85 -9.88
CA LEU A 114 0.95 -5.67 -11.07
C LEU A 114 2.35 -5.47 -11.66
N GLU A 115 2.82 -4.24 -11.77
CA GLU A 115 4.18 -3.93 -12.24
C GLU A 115 5.24 -4.57 -11.35
N SER A 116 5.07 -4.47 -10.03
CA SER A 116 5.95 -5.12 -9.07
C SER A 116 5.97 -6.65 -9.22
N LEU A 117 4.84 -7.27 -9.58
CA LEU A 117 4.74 -8.71 -9.82
C LEU A 117 5.34 -9.11 -11.17
N ILE A 118 5.13 -8.31 -12.22
CA ILE A 118 5.74 -8.51 -13.55
C ILE A 118 7.27 -8.53 -13.40
N ASP A 119 7.83 -7.54 -12.70
CA ASP A 119 9.29 -7.47 -12.45
C ASP A 119 9.84 -8.67 -11.66
N GLN A 120 8.98 -9.36 -10.89
CA GLN A 120 9.35 -10.54 -10.08
C GLN A 120 9.06 -11.87 -10.78
N THR A 121 8.56 -11.84 -12.01
CA THR A 121 8.17 -13.04 -12.75
C THR A 121 9.25 -13.35 -13.80
N PRO A 122 9.93 -14.51 -13.72
CA PRO A 122 10.96 -14.86 -14.69
C PRO A 122 10.36 -15.42 -15.98
N ASP A 123 10.72 -14.84 -17.12
CA ASP A 123 10.27 -15.30 -18.44
C ASP A 123 11.09 -16.47 -18.97
N THR A 124 12.34 -16.60 -18.52
CA THR A 124 13.29 -17.61 -18.99
C THR A 124 13.90 -18.47 -17.87
N PRO A 125 14.39 -19.69 -18.19
CA PRO A 125 15.12 -20.52 -17.23
C PRO A 125 16.39 -19.85 -16.68
N GLU A 126 17.06 -19.04 -17.47
CA GLU A 126 18.23 -18.26 -17.07
C GLU A 126 17.86 -17.17 -16.05
N GLU A 127 16.82 -16.39 -16.33
CA GLU A 127 16.29 -15.37 -15.40
C GLU A 127 15.77 -16.02 -14.12
N LYS A 128 15.09 -17.17 -14.20
CA LYS A 128 14.68 -17.94 -13.04
C LYS A 128 15.87 -18.26 -12.14
N LYS A 129 16.99 -18.72 -12.70
CA LYS A 129 18.21 -19.04 -11.94
C LYS A 129 18.82 -17.80 -11.29
N ALA A 130 18.89 -16.69 -12.03
CA ALA A 130 19.40 -15.42 -11.52
C ALA A 130 18.54 -14.89 -10.37
N LEU A 131 17.22 -14.82 -10.57
CA LEU A 131 16.26 -14.38 -9.57
C LEU A 131 16.30 -15.25 -8.30
N LEU A 132 16.41 -16.57 -8.44
CA LEU A 132 16.57 -17.47 -7.30
C LEU A 132 17.87 -17.23 -6.53
N ALA A 133 18.96 -16.88 -7.22
CA ALA A 133 20.21 -16.54 -6.57
C ALA A 133 20.08 -15.24 -5.76
N ASP A 134 19.47 -14.21 -6.35
CA ASP A 134 19.23 -12.91 -5.72
C ASP A 134 18.31 -13.03 -4.51
N LEU A 135 17.18 -13.75 -4.63
CA LEU A 135 16.27 -13.99 -3.52
C LEU A 135 16.94 -14.77 -2.38
N LYS A 136 17.80 -15.75 -2.69
CA LYS A 136 18.58 -16.48 -1.67
C LYS A 136 19.62 -15.59 -1.01
N ALA A 137 20.24 -14.67 -1.74
CA ALA A 137 21.17 -13.69 -1.18
C ALA A 137 20.45 -12.70 -0.25
N LEU A 138 19.32 -12.14 -0.71
CA LEU A 138 18.47 -11.24 0.08
C LEU A 138 17.98 -11.91 1.37
N LYS A 139 17.54 -13.18 1.28
CA LYS A 139 17.16 -13.96 2.48
C LYS A 139 18.30 -14.05 3.50
N LYS A 140 19.53 -14.31 3.03
CA LYS A 140 20.72 -14.38 3.92
C LYS A 140 21.00 -13.04 4.57
N GLU A 141 20.90 -11.94 3.82
CA GLU A 141 21.08 -10.59 4.33
C GLU A 141 20.05 -10.25 5.43
N LEU A 142 18.75 -10.47 5.15
CA LEU A 142 17.69 -10.26 6.14
C LEU A 142 17.87 -11.12 7.40
N ALA A 143 18.32 -12.37 7.23
CA ALA A 143 18.61 -13.25 8.36
C ALA A 143 19.81 -12.75 9.18
N GLN A 144 20.80 -12.13 8.53
CA GLN A 144 21.94 -11.53 9.20
C GLN A 144 21.54 -10.27 9.98
N GLN A 145 20.75 -9.37 9.39
CA GLN A 145 20.18 -8.20 10.07
C GLN A 145 19.37 -8.61 11.31
N LYS A 146 18.55 -9.68 11.19
CA LYS A 146 17.80 -10.24 12.33
C LYS A 146 18.71 -10.74 13.46
N LYS A 147 19.86 -11.32 13.13
CA LYS A 147 20.85 -11.76 14.14
C LYS A 147 21.48 -10.57 14.84
N GLU A 148 21.90 -9.54 14.10
CA GLU A 148 22.47 -8.30 14.64
C GLU A 148 21.50 -7.61 15.60
N LEU A 149 20.24 -7.48 15.18
CA LEU A 149 19.17 -6.95 16.01
C LEU A 149 18.98 -7.79 17.29
N SER A 150 19.04 -9.12 17.17
CA SER A 150 18.94 -10.01 18.34
C SER A 150 20.11 -9.83 19.31
N VAL A 151 21.31 -9.49 18.82
CA VAL A 151 22.46 -9.13 19.64
C VAL A 151 22.22 -7.80 20.36
N ALA A 152 21.76 -6.76 19.64
CA ALA A 152 21.42 -5.47 20.25
C ALA A 152 20.37 -5.61 21.36
N MET A 153 19.33 -6.41 21.15
CA MET A 153 18.32 -6.70 22.17
C MET A 153 18.91 -7.42 23.40
N ARG A 154 19.89 -8.32 23.21
CA ARG A 154 20.58 -8.99 24.33
C ARG A 154 21.41 -7.98 25.13
N GLU A 155 22.03 -7.02 24.46
CA GLU A 155 22.78 -5.95 25.11
C GLU A 155 21.88 -5.05 25.96
N VAL A 156 20.74 -4.61 25.44
CA VAL A 156 19.73 -3.85 26.21
C VAL A 156 19.31 -4.60 27.48
N ARG A 157 19.05 -5.91 27.35
CA ARG A 157 18.70 -6.76 28.50
C ARG A 157 19.86 -6.91 29.48
N SER A 158 21.09 -7.03 28.99
CA SER A 158 22.31 -7.09 29.82
C SER A 158 22.50 -5.79 30.61
N ASN A 159 22.36 -4.64 29.95
CA ASN A 159 22.50 -3.33 30.57
C ASN A 159 21.43 -3.11 31.65
N ALA A 160 20.17 -3.49 31.38
CA ALA A 160 19.11 -3.45 32.38
C ALA A 160 19.38 -4.37 33.59
N ARG A 161 19.97 -5.55 33.38
CA ARG A 161 20.39 -6.44 34.49
C ARG A 161 21.50 -5.81 35.32
N ARG A 162 22.53 -5.24 34.69
CA ARG A 162 23.62 -4.53 35.38
C ARG A 162 23.10 -3.33 36.17
N ALA A 163 22.24 -2.51 35.56
CA ALA A 163 21.58 -1.40 36.24
C ALA A 163 20.74 -1.89 37.44
N GLY A 164 20.01 -3.00 37.28
CA GLY A 164 19.23 -3.64 38.34
C GLY A 164 20.07 -4.15 39.51
N ALA A 165 21.27 -4.68 39.23
CA ALA A 165 22.22 -5.14 40.24
C ALA A 165 22.80 -3.96 41.05
N ASN A 166 22.91 -2.79 40.43
CA ASN A 166 23.41 -1.56 41.05
C ASN A 166 22.30 -0.71 41.72
N VAL A 167 21.11 -1.28 41.94
CA VAL A 167 20.01 -0.58 42.63
C VAL A 167 20.30 -0.47 44.12
N GLY A 168 20.30 0.77 44.61
CA GLY A 168 20.51 1.10 46.01
C GLY A 168 21.97 1.25 46.42
N GLY A 169 22.27 2.38 47.07
CA GLY A 169 23.53 2.63 47.77
C GLY A 169 23.38 2.61 49.29
N PHE A 170 24.47 2.94 50.01
CA PHE A 170 24.59 2.90 51.48
C PHE A 170 23.50 3.69 52.22
N PHE A 171 22.87 4.68 51.57
CA PHE A 171 21.80 5.52 52.12
C PHE A 171 20.43 5.33 51.44
N SER A 172 20.22 4.26 50.68
CA SER A 172 18.98 4.07 49.91
C SER A 172 17.82 3.50 50.75
N THR A 173 16.67 4.18 50.69
CA THR A 173 15.44 3.70 51.35
C THR A 173 14.78 2.58 50.55
N PRO A 174 13.96 1.71 51.16
CA PRO A 174 13.19 0.72 50.43
C PRO A 174 12.27 1.33 49.34
N ARG A 175 11.73 2.52 49.62
CA ARG A 175 10.87 3.24 48.69
C ARG A 175 11.65 3.75 47.46
N SER A 176 12.84 4.35 47.65
CA SER A 176 13.66 4.82 46.52
C SER A 176 14.14 3.66 45.63
N ARG A 177 14.57 2.54 46.22
CA ARG A 177 14.95 1.32 45.48
C ARG A 177 13.81 0.75 44.62
N ARG A 178 12.56 0.86 45.08
CA ARG A 178 11.39 0.44 44.28
C ARG A 178 11.21 1.32 43.05
N TYR A 179 11.35 2.64 43.20
CA TYR A 179 11.26 3.58 42.08
C TYR A 179 12.40 3.37 41.07
N GLU A 180 13.64 3.16 41.54
CA GLU A 180 14.79 2.86 40.66
C GLU A 180 14.55 1.58 39.83
N ARG A 181 14.08 0.49 40.46
CA ARG A 181 13.73 -0.75 39.73
C ARG A 181 12.62 -0.55 38.72
N MET A 182 11.63 0.27 39.05
CA MET A 182 10.55 0.60 38.13
C MET A 182 11.09 1.39 36.94
N GLN A 183 11.94 2.38 37.16
CA GLN A 183 12.54 3.18 36.10
C GLN A 183 13.41 2.31 35.17
N ILE A 184 14.23 1.42 35.72
CA ILE A 184 15.05 0.48 34.93
C ILE A 184 14.15 -0.40 34.04
N ARG A 185 13.00 -0.85 34.55
CA ARG A 185 12.05 -1.64 33.76
C ARG A 185 11.46 -0.83 32.62
N LEU A 186 10.97 0.37 32.90
CA LEU A 186 10.39 1.25 31.88
C LEU A 186 11.43 1.62 30.81
N ASN A 187 12.66 1.95 31.22
CA ASN A 187 13.75 2.24 30.29
C ASN A 187 14.12 1.02 29.43
N LYS A 188 14.14 -0.19 30.02
CA LYS A 188 14.37 -1.44 29.27
C LYS A 188 13.27 -1.68 28.24
N GLU A 189 12.01 -1.55 28.64
CA GLU A 189 10.86 -1.75 27.76
C GLU A 189 10.83 -0.73 26.62
N ALA A 190 11.09 0.55 26.93
CA ALA A 190 11.20 1.61 25.94
C ALA A 190 12.34 1.36 24.93
N ALA A 191 13.50 0.89 25.40
CA ALA A 191 14.63 0.57 24.54
C ALA A 191 14.44 -0.72 23.72
N LEU A 192 13.70 -1.71 24.24
CA LEU A 192 13.45 -2.97 23.53
C LEU A 192 12.38 -2.84 22.44
N LYS A 193 11.34 -2.04 22.68
CA LYS A 193 10.19 -1.91 21.79
C LYS A 193 10.55 -1.69 20.31
N PRO A 194 11.39 -0.71 19.92
CA PRO A 194 11.73 -0.50 18.51
C PRO A 194 12.40 -1.73 17.88
N HIS A 195 13.25 -2.43 18.63
CA HIS A 195 13.89 -3.67 18.15
C HIS A 195 12.88 -4.82 18.03
N GLU A 196 11.87 -4.92 18.91
CA GLU A 196 10.83 -5.94 18.77
C GLU A 196 9.98 -5.71 17.52
N ASP A 197 9.61 -4.45 17.26
CA ASP A 197 8.85 -4.04 16.08
C ASP A 197 9.66 -4.29 14.78
N GLU A 198 10.94 -3.93 14.77
CA GLU A 198 11.84 -4.15 13.64
C GLU A 198 12.08 -5.65 13.39
N LYS A 199 12.23 -6.45 14.46
CA LYS A 199 12.36 -7.91 14.34
C LYS A 199 11.14 -8.53 13.67
N ALA A 200 9.94 -8.11 14.10
CA ALA A 200 8.70 -8.58 13.50
C ALA A 200 8.54 -8.12 12.05
N ALA A 201 9.06 -6.95 11.68
CA ALA A 201 9.12 -6.51 10.29
C ALA A 201 10.08 -7.38 9.46
N LEU A 202 11.28 -7.68 9.95
CA LEU A 202 12.24 -8.57 9.30
C LEU A 202 11.68 -10.00 9.13
N ASP A 203 11.00 -10.53 10.15
CA ASP A 203 10.38 -11.86 10.07
C ASP A 203 9.32 -11.94 8.98
N ARG A 204 8.51 -10.88 8.82
CA ARG A 204 7.53 -10.78 7.73
C ARG A 204 8.21 -10.72 6.35
N ARG A 205 9.30 -9.96 6.22
CA ARG A 205 10.08 -9.88 4.97
C ARG A 205 10.76 -11.20 4.61
N ILE A 206 11.31 -11.91 5.60
CA ILE A 206 11.92 -13.23 5.36
C ILE A 206 10.85 -14.20 4.85
N LEU A 207 9.68 -14.23 5.50
CA LEU A 207 8.58 -15.08 5.06
C LEU A 207 8.07 -14.73 3.65
N SER A 208 8.02 -13.45 3.28
CA SER A 208 7.62 -13.05 1.92
C SER A 208 8.65 -13.52 0.88
N VAL A 209 9.94 -13.35 1.14
CA VAL A 209 11.02 -13.82 0.26
C VAL A 209 11.00 -15.35 0.14
N GLU A 210 10.76 -16.08 1.24
CA GLU A 210 10.64 -17.54 1.19
C GLU A 210 9.48 -18.02 0.32
N ARG A 211 8.32 -17.36 0.41
CA ARG A 211 7.17 -17.67 -0.47
C ARG A 211 7.50 -17.42 -1.94
N LEU A 212 8.17 -16.32 -2.24
CA LEU A 212 8.62 -16.01 -3.61
C LEU A 212 9.60 -17.06 -4.13
N ILE A 213 10.59 -17.46 -3.32
CA ILE A 213 11.54 -18.52 -3.69
C ILE A 213 10.79 -19.81 -4.05
N LEU A 214 9.85 -20.24 -3.21
CA LEU A 214 9.07 -21.47 -3.45
C LEU A 214 8.22 -21.38 -4.72
N TRP A 215 7.61 -20.21 -4.95
CA TRP A 215 6.80 -19.98 -6.15
C TRP A 215 7.65 -19.97 -7.42
N VAL A 216 8.76 -19.21 -7.44
CA VAL A 216 9.69 -19.17 -8.59
C VAL A 216 10.27 -20.56 -8.87
N ASP A 217 10.65 -21.30 -7.82
CA ASP A 217 11.22 -22.65 -7.97
C ASP A 217 10.24 -23.63 -8.64
N ARG A 218 8.93 -23.44 -8.44
CA ARG A 218 7.87 -24.25 -9.05
C ARG A 218 7.68 -24.01 -10.55
N ILE A 219 8.11 -22.86 -11.09
CA ILE A 219 7.93 -22.53 -12.52
C ILE A 219 8.82 -23.45 -13.36
N SER A 220 8.25 -24.30 -14.20
CA SER A 220 9.00 -25.25 -15.07
C SER A 220 8.72 -25.07 -16.55
#